data_AF-A0A1H1IIT1-F1
#
_entry.id   AF-A0A1H1IIT1-F1
#
_cell.length_a   1.000
_cell.length_b   1.000
_cell.length_c   1.000
_cell.angle_alpha   90.00
_cell.angle_beta   90.00
_cell.angle_gamma   90.00
#
_symmetry.space_group_name_H-M   'P 1'
#
loop_
_entity.id
_entity.type
_entity.pdbx_description
1 polymer ?
#
loop_
_entity_poly.entity_id
_entity_poly.type
_entity_poly.pdbx_seq_one_letter_code
_entity_poly.pdbx_strand_id
1 'polypeptide(L)'
;MSKVTIKPHTEAPTPTQEVLRATSEEFSVTDSLGRVIVLKKPGVLAQFDLIEALGDLAKNDVYRVMCIPAIYVMSIDGAFAPPPSNKTQMRALIARLGEEGFEAINKGIRERFPQEAESEGDEVVKK
;
A
#
# COMPACT_ATOMS: atom_id res chain seq x y z
N MET A 1 -7.27 -5.54 59.26
CA MET A 1 -7.29 -6.21 57.94
C MET A 1 -7.44 -5.13 56.88
N SER A 2 -6.33 -4.53 56.41
CA SER A 2 -6.36 -3.38 55.50
C SER A 2 -6.34 -3.88 54.05
N LYS A 3 -7.40 -3.59 53.30
CA LYS A 3 -7.59 -4.00 51.91
C LYS A 3 -6.80 -3.05 50.99
N VAL A 4 -5.68 -3.53 50.44
CA VAL A 4 -4.89 -2.79 49.45
C VAL A 4 -5.51 -3.00 48.07
N THR A 5 -6.10 -1.96 47.50
CA THR A 5 -6.63 -1.93 46.14
C THR A 5 -5.54 -1.42 45.20
N ILE A 6 -5.02 -2.27 44.33
CA ILE A 6 -4.06 -1.91 43.28
C ILE A 6 -4.87 -1.48 42.05
N LYS A 7 -4.69 -0.24 41.60
CA LYS A 7 -5.29 0.28 40.36
C LYS A 7 -4.63 -0.40 39.15
N PRO A 8 -5.37 -0.78 38.08
CA PRO A 8 -4.75 -1.31 36.87
C PRO A 8 -3.87 -0.21 36.26
N HIS A 9 -2.59 -0.52 36.06
CA HIS A 9 -1.71 0.29 35.24
C HIS A 9 -2.19 0.17 33.79
N THR A 10 -2.83 1.22 33.28
CA THR A 10 -2.94 1.42 31.83
C THR A 10 -1.52 1.75 31.37
N GLU A 11 -0.80 0.74 30.90
CA GLU A 11 0.51 0.93 30.27
C GLU A 11 0.33 1.79 29.02
N ALA A 12 0.91 3.00 29.04
CA ALA A 12 1.08 3.79 27.84
C ALA A 12 1.95 2.99 26.85
N PRO A 13 1.65 3.05 25.54
CA PRO A 13 2.45 2.33 24.54
C PRO A 13 3.92 2.72 24.67
N THR A 14 4.79 1.73 24.58
CA THR A 14 6.23 1.96 24.73
C THR A 14 6.76 2.84 23.59
N PRO A 15 7.85 3.59 23.79
CA PRO A 15 8.47 4.41 22.74
C PRO A 15 8.80 3.60 21.47
N THR A 16 9.07 2.30 21.62
CA THR A 16 9.24 1.36 20.50
C THR A 16 7.97 1.19 19.68
N GLN A 17 6.79 1.16 20.30
CA GLN A 17 5.49 1.09 19.62
C GLN A 17 5.11 2.41 18.93
N GLU A 18 5.54 3.57 19.48
CA GLU A 18 5.37 4.88 18.82
C GLU A 18 6.29 5.06 17.61
N VAL A 19 7.56 4.63 17.71
CA VAL A 19 8.51 4.69 16.58
C VAL A 19 8.11 3.74 15.44
N LEU A 20 7.52 2.57 15.77
CA LEU A 20 6.96 1.66 14.75
C LEU A 20 5.75 2.28 14.02
N ARG A 21 4.92 3.08 14.69
CA ARG A 21 3.84 3.85 14.06
C ARG A 21 4.34 5.04 13.25
N ALA A 22 5.43 5.67 13.68
CA ALA A 22 5.93 6.91 13.09
C ALA A 22 6.68 6.74 11.76
N THR A 23 7.06 5.52 11.38
CA THR A 23 7.95 5.33 10.21
C THR A 23 7.26 4.77 8.96
N SER A 24 5.95 4.51 8.99
CA SER A 24 5.18 4.09 7.81
C SER A 24 3.69 4.27 8.09
N GLU A 25 3.09 5.36 7.62
CA GLU A 25 1.66 5.57 7.74
C GLU A 25 0.92 4.62 6.82
N GLU A 26 0.62 3.43 7.34
CA GLU A 26 -0.35 2.53 6.76
C GLU A 26 -1.73 3.20 6.81
N PHE A 27 -2.48 3.12 5.73
CA PHE A 27 -3.86 3.58 5.66
C PHE A 27 -4.71 2.52 4.98
N SER A 28 -6.01 2.52 5.25
CA SER A 28 -6.93 1.55 4.65
C SER A 28 -7.89 2.24 3.72
N VAL A 29 -8.23 1.56 2.63
CA VAL A 29 -9.30 1.93 1.71
C VAL A 29 -10.31 0.79 1.66
N THR A 30 -11.56 1.13 1.41
CA THR A 30 -12.63 0.14 1.19
C THR A 30 -13.07 0.25 -0.25
N ASP A 31 -13.12 -0.87 -0.95
CA ASP A 31 -13.63 -0.91 -2.33
C ASP A 31 -15.17 -1.04 -2.38
N SER A 32 -15.72 -1.01 -3.59
CA SER A 32 -17.16 -1.14 -3.81
C SER A 32 -17.73 -2.53 -3.47
N LEU A 33 -16.87 -3.55 -3.34
CA LEU A 33 -17.24 -4.90 -2.91
C LEU A 33 -17.22 -5.04 -1.38
N GLY A 34 -16.81 -3.99 -0.65
CA GLY A 34 -16.71 -3.98 0.81
C GLY A 34 -15.42 -4.58 1.35
N ARG A 35 -14.42 -4.85 0.50
CA ARG A 35 -13.12 -5.38 0.92
C ARG A 35 -12.26 -4.27 1.51
N VAL A 36 -11.52 -4.58 2.56
CA VAL A 36 -10.59 -3.64 3.21
C VAL A 36 -9.19 -3.88 2.69
N ILE A 37 -8.61 -2.88 2.04
CA ILE A 37 -7.26 -2.95 1.48
C ILE A 37 -6.36 -2.03 2.31
N VAL A 38 -5.34 -2.60 2.94
CA VAL A 38 -4.33 -1.84 3.66
C VAL A 38 -3.21 -1.46 2.70
N LEU A 39 -2.90 -0.17 2.68
CA LEU A 39 -1.93 0.46 1.80
C LEU A 39 -0.80 1.08 2.61
N LYS A 40 0.38 1.06 2.02
CA LYS A 40 1.58 1.68 2.57
C LYS A 40 2.38 2.29 1.42
N LYS A 41 2.92 3.48 1.66
CA LYS A 41 3.81 4.11 0.69
C LYS A 41 5.05 3.23 0.45
N PRO A 42 5.32 2.79 -0.78
CA PRO A 42 6.49 1.98 -1.10
C PRO A 42 7.75 2.84 -0.95
N GLY A 43 8.78 2.26 -0.35
CA GLY A 43 10.12 2.85 -0.36
C GLY A 43 10.82 2.68 -1.71
N VAL A 44 11.98 3.30 -1.86
CA VAL A 44 12.82 3.21 -3.09
C VAL A 44 13.16 1.75 -3.44
N LEU A 45 13.39 0.90 -2.43
CA LEU A 45 13.67 -0.52 -2.65
C LEU A 45 12.49 -1.24 -3.33
N ALA A 46 11.25 -1.01 -2.87
CA ALA A 46 10.08 -1.64 -3.48
C ALA A 46 9.84 -1.16 -4.93
N GLN A 47 10.19 0.09 -5.24
CA GLN A 47 10.15 0.60 -6.62
C GLN A 47 11.26 -0.04 -7.49
N PHE A 48 12.45 -0.25 -6.94
CA PHE A 48 13.53 -0.95 -7.63
C PHE A 48 13.16 -2.43 -7.89
N ASP A 49 12.67 -3.12 -6.87
CA ASP A 49 12.20 -4.50 -6.97
C ASP A 49 11.07 -4.64 -8.01
N LEU A 50 10.21 -3.62 -8.15
CA LEU A 50 9.20 -3.57 -9.21
C LEU A 50 9.86 -3.57 -10.60
N ILE A 51 10.89 -2.75 -10.82
CA ILE A 51 11.60 -2.69 -12.10
C ILE A 51 12.21 -4.05 -12.43
N GLU A 52 12.86 -4.71 -11.46
CA GLU A 52 13.40 -6.05 -11.64
C GLU A 52 12.30 -7.09 -11.92
N ALA A 53 11.19 -7.04 -11.18
CA ALA A 53 10.06 -7.95 -11.33
C ALA A 53 9.40 -7.84 -12.72
N LEU A 54 9.39 -6.64 -13.31
CA LEU A 54 8.83 -6.37 -14.64
C LEU A 54 9.79 -6.70 -15.79
N GLY A 55 11.10 -6.60 -15.56
CA GLY A 55 12.12 -6.81 -16.59
C GLY A 55 11.96 -5.86 -17.77
N ASP A 56 11.97 -6.36 -19.01
CA ASP A 56 11.83 -5.53 -20.21
C ASP A 56 10.53 -4.73 -20.27
N LEU A 57 9.46 -5.19 -19.60
CA LEU A 57 8.19 -4.46 -19.55
C LEU A 57 8.28 -3.17 -18.74
N ALA A 58 9.30 -3.01 -17.88
CA ALA A 58 9.53 -1.77 -17.14
C ALA A 58 9.81 -0.57 -18.08
N LYS A 59 10.31 -0.85 -19.30
CA LYS A 59 10.53 0.16 -20.36
C LYS A 59 9.22 0.67 -20.97
N ASN A 60 8.11 -0.04 -20.78
CA ASN A 60 6.80 0.42 -21.19
C ASN A 60 6.21 1.27 -20.06
N ASP A 61 6.21 2.58 -20.25
CA ASP A 61 5.73 3.55 -19.25
C ASP A 61 4.30 3.27 -18.82
N VAL A 62 3.41 2.94 -19.76
CA VAL A 62 2.01 2.60 -19.46
C VAL A 62 1.92 1.38 -18.58
N TYR A 63 2.69 0.33 -18.89
CA TYR A 63 2.71 -0.89 -18.08
C TYR A 63 3.27 -0.63 -16.68
N ARG A 64 4.35 0.15 -16.57
CA ARG A 64 4.97 0.51 -15.30
C ARG A 64 4.02 1.31 -14.43
N VAL A 65 3.43 2.39 -14.95
CA VAL A 65 2.48 3.25 -14.23
C VAL A 65 1.28 2.45 -13.73
N MET A 66 0.77 1.50 -14.51
CA MET A 66 -0.33 0.62 -14.07
C MET A 66 0.06 -0.29 -12.89
N CYS A 67 1.34 -0.63 -12.76
CA CYS A 67 1.84 -1.54 -11.71
C CYS A 67 2.20 -0.82 -10.41
N ILE A 68 2.46 0.49 -10.44
CA ILE A 68 2.85 1.28 -9.26
C ILE A 68 1.80 1.23 -8.15
N PRO A 69 0.48 1.44 -8.40
CA PRO A 69 -0.52 1.34 -7.34
C PRO A 69 -0.56 -0.02 -6.65
N ALA A 70 -0.23 -1.10 -7.37
CA ALA A 70 -0.25 -2.46 -6.82
C ALA A 70 0.82 -2.68 -5.76
N ILE A 71 1.98 -2.03 -5.85
CA ILE A 71 3.06 -2.18 -4.85
C ILE A 71 2.80 -1.42 -3.54
N TYR A 72 1.73 -0.61 -3.47
CA TYR A 72 1.27 -0.01 -2.22
C TYR A 72 0.51 -1.03 -1.34
N VAL A 73 0.04 -2.14 -1.92
CA VAL A 73 -0.84 -3.09 -1.23
C VAL A 73 -0.07 -3.94 -0.23
N MET A 74 -0.49 -3.89 1.04
CA MET A 74 0.06 -4.67 2.14
C MET A 74 -0.84 -5.86 2.52
N SER A 75 -2.15 -5.65 2.51
CA SER A 75 -3.12 -6.73 2.77
C SER A 75 -4.47 -6.44 2.14
N ILE A 76 -5.23 -7.50 1.89
CA ILE A 76 -6.61 -7.44 1.40
C ILE A 76 -7.43 -8.34 2.33
N ASP A 77 -8.42 -7.76 3.01
CA ASP A 77 -9.26 -8.40 4.02
C ASP A 77 -8.46 -9.07 5.15
N GLY A 78 -7.40 -8.39 5.61
CA GLY A 78 -6.51 -8.90 6.65
C GLY A 78 -5.55 -10.01 6.19
N ALA A 79 -5.70 -10.53 4.97
CA ALA A 79 -4.76 -11.47 4.40
C ALA A 79 -3.59 -10.71 3.75
N PHE A 80 -2.39 -10.92 4.30
CA PHE A 80 -1.15 -10.32 3.81
C PHE A 80 -0.95 -10.57 2.31
N ALA A 81 -0.61 -9.50 1.59
CA ALA A 81 -0.30 -9.51 0.18
C ALA A 81 1.19 -9.16 0.03
N PRO A 82 2.08 -10.13 -0.21
CA PRO A 82 3.49 -9.84 -0.38
C PRO A 82 3.71 -8.98 -1.63
N PRO A 83 4.71 -8.08 -1.63
CA PRO A 83 5.07 -7.33 -2.81
C PRO A 83 5.48 -8.31 -3.93
N PRO A 84 5.02 -8.09 -5.17
CA PRO A 84 5.26 -9.02 -6.27
C PRO A 84 6.72 -8.99 -6.70
N SER A 85 7.39 -10.14 -6.66
CA SER A 85 8.79 -10.31 -7.05
C SER A 85 8.98 -10.68 -8.54
N ASN A 86 7.90 -10.87 -9.28
CA ASN A 86 7.93 -11.14 -10.72
C ASN A 86 6.59 -10.78 -11.40
N LYS A 87 6.62 -10.72 -12.73
CA LYS A 87 5.44 -10.47 -13.57
C LYS A 87 4.23 -11.34 -13.25
N THR A 88 4.43 -12.64 -12.97
CA THR A 88 3.32 -13.56 -12.70
C THR A 88 2.62 -13.19 -11.40
N GLN A 89 3.39 -12.88 -10.35
CA GLN A 89 2.84 -12.41 -9.07
C GLN A 89 2.15 -11.05 -9.21
N MET A 90 2.72 -10.14 -10.00
CA MET A 90 2.08 -8.84 -10.28
C MET A 90 0.70 -9.04 -10.93
N ARG A 91 0.60 -9.91 -11.94
CA ARG A 91 -0.68 -10.22 -12.59
C ARG A 91 -1.67 -10.89 -11.66
N ALA A 92 -1.20 -11.77 -10.77
CA ALA A 92 -2.04 -12.43 -9.77
C ALA A 92 -2.60 -11.41 -8.76
N LEU A 93 -1.78 -10.45 -8.31
CA LEU A 93 -2.20 -9.38 -7.42
C LEU A 93 -3.24 -8.47 -8.10
N ILE A 94 -2.97 -8.05 -9.34
CA ILE A 94 -3.92 -7.26 -10.13
C ILE A 94 -5.25 -8.01 -10.30
N ALA A 95 -5.20 -9.30 -10.65
CA ALA A 95 -6.41 -10.13 -10.81
C ALA A 95 -7.18 -10.29 -9.49
N ARG A 96 -6.48 -10.40 -8.35
CA ARG A 96 -7.11 -10.46 -7.02
C ARG A 96 -7.80 -9.14 -6.66
N LEU A 97 -7.18 -8.01 -6.99
CA LEU A 97 -7.75 -6.68 -6.76
C LEU A 97 -8.95 -6.40 -7.66
N GLY A 98 -8.91 -6.85 -8.91
CA GLY A 98 -9.95 -6.50 -9.88
C GLY A 98 -9.98 -5.00 -10.15
N GLU A 99 -11.03 -4.55 -10.82
CA GLU A 99 -11.22 -3.14 -11.17
C GLU A 99 -11.58 -2.32 -9.93
N GLU A 100 -12.46 -2.86 -9.09
CA GLU A 100 -12.97 -2.23 -7.87
C GLU A 100 -11.86 -1.93 -6.86
N GLY A 101 -10.96 -2.91 -6.68
CA GLY A 101 -9.80 -2.74 -5.81
C GLY A 101 -8.83 -1.71 -6.37
N PHE A 102 -8.56 -1.75 -7.68
CA PHE A 102 -7.65 -0.78 -8.31
C PHE A 102 -8.18 0.65 -8.26
N GLU A 103 -9.48 0.84 -8.46
CA GLU A 103 -10.13 2.15 -8.35
C GLU A 103 -10.00 2.71 -6.93
N ALA A 104 -10.34 1.89 -5.92
CA ALA A 104 -10.25 2.28 -4.52
C ALA A 104 -8.81 2.66 -4.10
N ILE A 105 -7.82 1.89 -4.56
CA ILE A 105 -6.41 2.15 -4.28
C ILE A 105 -5.97 3.46 -4.94
N ASN A 106 -6.26 3.63 -6.24
CA ASN A 106 -5.88 4.86 -6.96
C ASN A 106 -6.49 6.10 -6.32
N LYS A 107 -7.77 6.04 -5.95
CA LYS A 107 -8.45 7.12 -5.25
C LYS A 107 -7.79 7.41 -3.90
N GLY A 108 -7.55 6.39 -3.09
CA GLY A 108 -6.92 6.55 -1.78
C GLY A 108 -5.50 7.10 -1.84
N ILE A 109 -4.70 6.66 -2.83
CA ILE A 109 -3.36 7.21 -3.08
C ILE A 109 -3.46 8.69 -3.43
N ARG A 110 -4.37 9.09 -4.33
CA ARG A 110 -4.55 10.51 -4.71
C ARG A 110 -4.99 11.38 -3.55
N GLU A 111 -5.89 10.88 -2.70
CA GLU A 111 -6.36 11.60 -1.52
C GLU A 111 -5.28 11.74 -0.44
N ARG A 112 -4.43 10.71 -0.27
CA ARG A 112 -3.37 10.71 0.75
C ARG A 112 -2.08 11.40 0.27
N PHE A 113 -1.76 11.30 -1.01
CA PHE A 113 -0.53 11.78 -1.64
C PHE A 113 -0.84 12.65 -2.88
N PRO A 114 -1.46 13.83 -2.70
CA PRO A 114 -1.92 14.67 -3.82
C PRO A 114 -0.79 15.14 -4.74
N GLN A 115 0.45 15.27 -4.25
CA GLN A 115 1.59 15.66 -5.08
C GLN A 115 2.13 14.56 -6.00
N GLU A 116 1.90 13.27 -5.68
CA GLU A 116 2.36 12.14 -6.51
C GLU A 116 1.33 11.78 -7.60
N ALA A 117 0.08 12.21 -7.42
CA ALA A 117 -0.98 12.04 -8.40
C ALA A 117 -0.74 12.85 -9.69
N GLU A 118 -0.09 14.01 -9.58
CA GLU A 118 0.15 14.94 -10.69
C GLU A 118 1.42 14.62 -11.48
N SER A 119 2.39 13.91 -10.89
CA SER A 119 3.69 13.66 -11.53
C SER A 119 3.72 12.47 -12.49
N GLU A 120 2.81 11.50 -12.38
CA GLU A 120 2.92 10.24 -13.15
C GLU A 120 1.72 9.93 -14.06
N GLY A 121 0.58 10.60 -13.88
CA GLY A 121 -0.62 10.40 -14.70
C GLY A 121 -0.79 11.38 -15.86
N ASP A 122 -0.22 12.58 -15.77
CA ASP A 122 -0.51 13.69 -16.72
C ASP A 122 0.57 13.87 -17.80
N GLU A 123 1.74 13.21 -17.68
CA GLU A 123 2.77 13.26 -18.72
C GLU A 123 2.47 12.32 -19.91
N VAL A 124 1.70 11.24 -19.69
CA VAL A 124 1.42 10.21 -20.71
C VAL A 124 0.26 10.58 -21.64
N VAL A 125 -0.58 11.55 -21.30
CA VAL A 125 -1.76 11.94 -22.11
C VAL A 125 -1.48 13.18 -22.98
N LYS A 126 -0.31 13.81 -22.83
CA LYS A 126 0.04 15.08 -23.51
C LYS A 126 1.07 14.93 -24.65
N LYS A 127 1.38 13.71 -25.11
CA LYS A 127 2.33 13.49 -26.21
C LYS A 127 1.70 12.81 -27.42
#